data_AF-A0A363NVC1-F1
#
_entry.id   AF-A0A363NVC1-F1
#
_cell.length_a   1.000
_cell.length_b   1.000
_cell.length_c   1.000
_cell.angle_alpha   90.00
_cell.angle_beta   90.00
_cell.angle_gamma   90.00
#
_symmetry.space_group_name_H-M   'P 1'
#
loop_
_entity.id
_entity.type
_entity.pdbx_description
1 polymer ?
#
loop_
_entity_poly.entity_id
_entity_poly.type
_entity_poly.pdbx_seq_one_letter_code
_entity_poly.pdbx_strand_id
1 'polypeptide(L)'
;MRIIILTLIISIFALTSCGGNLEFGYNEKIAGLFHGCKEKLDESYNKLLEGNYDVDKADELSYEMKLKEAQALSSYVKGIRSEVNELKPSEAAKNFHLTTIAYMTRIADGYGTLLIKYVDEQKKGARQALLRDITDEKDKIAALADTCLQKQVEFLNRAGIKVNAVQ
;
A
#
# COMPACT_ATOMS: atom_id res chain seq x y z
N MET A 1 -3.60 -28.13 -46.49
CA MET A 1 -2.29 -27.62 -46.95
C MET A 1 -2.22 -26.16 -46.51
N ARG A 2 -1.36 -25.82 -45.54
CA ARG A 2 0.04 -25.40 -45.77
C ARG A 2 0.06 -24.09 -46.60
N ILE A 3 0.73 -23.01 -46.25
CA ILE A 3 1.76 -22.75 -45.23
C ILE A 3 2.12 -21.25 -45.35
N ILE A 4 2.44 -20.59 -44.22
CA ILE A 4 3.43 -19.49 -44.01
C ILE A 4 3.06 -18.14 -44.70
N ILE A 5 2.99 -17.00 -44.02
CA ILE A 5 4.06 -16.08 -43.58
C ILE A 5 3.31 -15.02 -42.73
N LEU A 6 3.44 -14.86 -41.40
CA LEU A 6 4.56 -14.34 -40.62
C LEU A 6 5.27 -13.12 -41.22
N THR A 7 4.60 -11.95 -41.24
CA THR A 7 5.26 -10.62 -41.18
C THR A 7 4.16 -9.57 -40.97
N LEU A 8 4.10 -8.94 -39.80
CA LEU A 8 4.76 -7.65 -39.57
C LEU A 8 3.91 -6.48 -40.08
N ILE A 9 2.89 -6.12 -39.30
CA ILE A 9 2.57 -4.71 -39.08
C ILE A 9 2.53 -4.49 -37.56
N ILE A 10 3.70 -4.67 -36.98
CA ILE A 10 4.14 -3.91 -35.80
C ILE A 10 4.34 -2.50 -36.33
N SER A 11 3.32 -1.66 -36.25
CA SER A 11 3.30 -0.21 -36.48
C SER A 11 1.84 0.18 -36.35
N ILE A 12 1.34 0.70 -35.23
CA ILE A 12 1.48 2.11 -34.86
C ILE A 12 1.02 2.19 -33.39
N PHE A 13 1.95 2.35 -32.44
CA PHE A 13 1.75 3.10 -31.18
C PHE A 13 3.12 3.52 -30.60
N ALA A 14 4.02 3.94 -31.49
CA ALA A 14 5.18 4.71 -31.10
C ALA A 14 5.02 6.12 -31.69
N LEU A 15 4.90 7.09 -30.78
CA LEU A 15 5.24 8.51 -30.94
C LEU A 15 4.15 9.44 -31.49
N THR A 16 3.36 10.00 -30.56
CA THR A 16 3.28 11.44 -30.21
C THR A 16 1.89 11.84 -29.71
N SER A 17 1.64 11.62 -28.43
CA SER A 17 0.77 12.50 -27.66
C SER A 17 1.22 12.43 -26.19
N CYS A 18 1.21 13.57 -25.51
CA CYS A 18 1.49 13.71 -24.07
C CYS A 18 2.97 13.62 -23.66
N GLY A 19 3.75 14.67 -23.92
CA GLY A 19 4.97 14.97 -23.15
C GLY A 19 4.62 15.37 -21.71
N GLY A 20 3.96 14.48 -20.96
CA GLY A 20 3.73 14.65 -19.54
C GLY A 20 5.06 14.58 -18.81
N ASN A 21 5.29 15.53 -17.90
CA ASN A 21 6.50 15.57 -17.07
C ASN A 21 6.75 14.18 -16.45
N LEU A 22 7.93 13.57 -16.66
CA LEU A 22 8.26 12.24 -16.12
C LEU A 22 8.05 12.17 -14.60
N GLU A 23 8.27 13.29 -13.90
CA GLU A 23 8.04 13.43 -12.47
C GLU A 23 6.54 13.41 -12.13
N PHE A 24 5.68 13.91 -13.02
CA PHE A 24 4.23 13.84 -12.87
C PHE A 24 3.74 12.40 -13.03
N GLY A 25 4.18 11.69 -14.07
CA GLY A 25 3.82 10.27 -14.25
C GLY A 25 4.34 9.38 -13.12
N TYR A 26 5.55 9.66 -12.63
CA TYR A 26 6.10 9.01 -11.44
C TYR A 26 5.22 9.27 -10.21
N ASN A 27 4.85 10.53 -9.97
CA ASN A 27 3.98 10.93 -8.87
C ASN A 27 2.63 10.21 -8.91
N GLU A 28 1.95 10.22 -10.06
CA GLU A 28 0.65 9.56 -10.23
C GLU A 28 0.75 8.06 -9.91
N LYS A 29 1.81 7.40 -10.40
CA LYS A 29 2.02 5.98 -10.16
C LYS A 29 2.17 5.68 -8.68
N ILE A 30 3.12 6.33 -8.00
CA ILE A 30 3.40 6.04 -6.59
C ILE A 30 2.26 6.51 -5.67
N ALA A 31 1.59 7.63 -5.99
CA ALA A 31 0.44 8.11 -5.24
C ALA A 31 -0.75 7.14 -5.34
N GLY A 32 -1.02 6.58 -6.52
CA GLY A 32 -2.05 5.55 -6.69
C GLY A 32 -1.78 4.31 -5.84
N LEU A 33 -0.52 3.84 -5.82
CA LEU A 33 -0.10 2.72 -5.00
C LEU A 33 -0.21 3.03 -3.49
N PHE A 34 0.20 4.22 -3.07
CA PHE A 34 0.06 4.71 -1.70
C PHE A 34 -1.42 4.72 -1.26
N HIS A 35 -2.31 5.27 -2.08
CA HIS A 35 -3.75 5.33 -1.79
C HIS A 35 -4.37 3.94 -1.70
N GLY A 36 -4.02 3.02 -2.61
CA GLY A 36 -4.49 1.64 -2.53
C GLY A 36 -4.10 0.95 -1.22
N CYS A 37 -2.86 1.15 -0.74
CA CYS A 37 -2.45 0.66 0.57
C CYS A 37 -3.22 1.32 1.73
N LYS A 38 -3.46 2.63 1.67
CA LYS A 38 -4.22 3.37 2.69
C LYS A 38 -5.66 2.85 2.78
N GLU A 39 -6.35 2.72 1.66
CA GLU A 39 -7.73 2.22 1.61
C GLU A 39 -7.83 0.81 2.20
N LYS A 40 -6.91 -0.09 1.84
CA LYS A 40 -6.91 -1.46 2.37
C LYS A 40 -6.58 -1.54 3.85
N LEU A 41 -5.69 -0.68 4.34
CA LEU A 41 -5.41 -0.55 5.76
C LEU A 41 -6.65 -0.04 6.51
N ASP A 42 -7.28 1.03 6.04
CA ASP A 42 -8.44 1.64 6.68
C ASP A 42 -9.64 0.67 6.69
N GLU A 43 -9.88 -0.04 5.58
CA GLU A 43 -10.88 -1.13 5.50
C GLU A 43 -10.63 -2.21 6.56
N SER A 44 -9.39 -2.69 6.66
CA SER A 44 -9.02 -3.71 7.65
C SER A 44 -9.17 -3.19 9.08
N TYR A 45 -8.75 -1.96 9.35
CA TYR A 45 -8.83 -1.39 10.68
C TYR A 45 -10.28 -1.18 11.13
N ASN A 46 -11.15 -0.71 10.24
CA ASN A 46 -12.59 -0.61 10.55
C ASN A 46 -13.20 -1.96 10.89
N LYS A 47 -12.88 -3.01 10.10
CA LYS A 47 -13.32 -4.38 10.41
C LYS A 47 -12.84 -4.87 11.77
N LEU A 48 -11.63 -4.49 12.18
CA LEU A 48 -11.11 -4.80 13.51
C LEU A 48 -11.92 -4.11 14.61
N LEU A 49 -12.22 -2.82 14.45
CA LEU A 49 -13.02 -2.07 15.42
C LEU A 49 -14.47 -2.57 15.52
N GLU A 50 -15.01 -3.11 14.43
CA GLU A 50 -16.33 -3.74 14.38
C GLU A 50 -16.37 -5.15 14.98
N GLY A 51 -15.22 -5.71 15.38
CA GLY A 51 -15.12 -7.07 15.91
C GLY A 51 -15.18 -8.17 14.86
N ASN A 52 -15.05 -7.85 13.57
CA ASN A 52 -15.12 -8.85 12.49
C ASN A 52 -13.97 -9.89 12.54
N TYR A 53 -12.91 -9.59 13.29
CA TYR A 53 -11.80 -10.51 13.55
C TYR A 53 -11.92 -11.25 14.89
N ASP A 54 -12.99 -11.03 15.66
CA ASP A 54 -13.25 -11.69 16.95
C ASP A 54 -13.88 -13.07 16.77
N VAL A 55 -13.18 -13.93 16.02
CA VAL A 55 -13.61 -15.30 15.74
C VAL A 55 -13.05 -16.29 16.77
N ASP A 56 -13.85 -17.33 17.05
CA ASP A 56 -13.46 -18.48 17.86
C ASP A 56 -12.80 -19.53 16.96
N LYS A 57 -11.67 -20.10 17.38
CA LYS A 57 -11.00 -21.20 16.67
C LYS A 57 -11.86 -22.47 16.57
N ALA A 58 -12.86 -22.65 17.43
CA ALA A 58 -13.81 -23.75 17.35
C ALA A 58 -14.75 -23.63 16.13
N ASP A 59 -14.95 -22.42 15.59
CA ASP A 59 -15.56 -22.21 14.28
C ASP A 59 -14.47 -22.15 13.22
N GLU A 60 -13.99 -23.32 12.80
CA GLU A 60 -12.85 -23.47 11.90
C GLU A 60 -13.01 -22.65 10.61
N LEU A 61 -14.22 -22.64 10.02
CA LEU A 61 -14.46 -21.94 8.76
C LEU A 61 -14.32 -20.42 8.93
N SER A 62 -15.00 -19.85 9.92
CA SER A 62 -14.92 -18.41 10.18
C SER A 62 -13.50 -18.00 10.59
N TYR A 63 -12.83 -18.81 11.41
CA TYR A 63 -11.45 -18.61 11.82
C TYR A 63 -10.49 -18.57 10.62
N GLU A 64 -10.49 -19.60 9.78
CA GLU A 64 -9.60 -19.69 8.62
C GLU A 64 -9.85 -18.54 7.63
N MET A 65 -11.12 -18.19 7.40
CA MET A 65 -11.48 -17.06 6.54
C MET A 65 -10.87 -15.75 7.05
N LYS A 66 -10.98 -15.48 8.35
CA LYS A 66 -10.45 -14.24 8.95
C LYS A 66 -8.94 -14.21 9.04
N LEU A 67 -8.31 -15.36 9.31
CA LEU A 67 -6.86 -15.47 9.28
C LEU A 67 -6.33 -15.20 7.86
N LYS A 68 -6.95 -15.79 6.84
CA LYS A 68 -6.59 -15.56 5.43
C LYS A 68 -6.80 -14.11 5.01
N GLU A 69 -7.88 -13.48 5.46
CA GLU A 69 -8.15 -12.05 5.22
C GLU A 69 -7.04 -11.17 5.81
N ALA A 70 -6.63 -11.42 7.06
CA ALA A 70 -5.52 -10.70 7.69
C ALA A 70 -4.17 -10.91 6.97
N GLN A 71 -3.89 -12.15 6.53
CA GLN A 71 -2.70 -12.48 5.75
C GLN A 71 -2.70 -11.83 4.35
N ALA A 72 -3.88 -11.71 3.73
CA ALA A 72 -4.04 -11.12 2.42
C ALA A 72 -3.67 -9.63 2.41
N LEU A 73 -4.00 -8.88 3.47
CA LEU A 73 -3.56 -7.49 3.60
C LEU A 73 -2.04 -7.36 3.54
N SER A 74 -1.33 -8.14 4.36
CA SER A 74 0.14 -8.10 4.41
C SER A 74 0.76 -8.47 3.06
N SER A 75 0.18 -9.48 2.39
CA SER A 75 0.63 -9.94 1.08
C SER A 75 0.38 -8.88 0.00
N TYR A 76 -0.80 -8.27 -0.01
CA TYR A 76 -1.16 -7.18 -0.92
C TYR A 76 -0.17 -6.03 -0.81
N VAL A 77 0.07 -5.53 0.41
CA VAL A 77 0.98 -4.41 0.63
C VAL A 77 2.43 -4.76 0.32
N LYS A 78 2.87 -6.01 0.56
CA LYS A 78 4.19 -6.49 0.10
C LYS A 78 4.34 -6.46 -1.41
N GLY A 79 3.30 -6.87 -2.14
CA GLY A 79 3.26 -6.80 -3.60
C GLY A 79 3.39 -5.36 -4.09
N ILE A 80 2.58 -4.45 -3.53
CA ILE A 80 2.64 -3.02 -3.87
C ILE A 80 4.01 -2.41 -3.51
N ARG A 81 4.58 -2.76 -2.35
CA ARG A 81 5.93 -2.32 -1.97
C ARG A 81 6.99 -2.83 -2.95
N SER A 82 6.87 -4.05 -3.45
CA SER A 82 7.76 -4.60 -4.48
C SER A 82 7.66 -3.76 -5.76
N GLU A 83 6.44 -3.47 -6.20
CA GLU A 83 6.20 -2.61 -7.36
C GLU A 83 6.81 -1.22 -7.19
N VAL A 84 6.65 -0.60 -6.01
CA VAL A 84 7.30 0.69 -5.71
C VAL A 84 8.82 0.56 -5.77
N ASN A 85 9.42 -0.48 -5.17
CA ASN A 85 10.87 -0.70 -5.19
C ASN A 85 11.45 -0.87 -6.62
N GLU A 86 10.65 -1.36 -7.55
CA GLU A 86 11.05 -1.51 -8.96
C GLU A 86 11.04 -0.18 -9.73
N LEU A 87 10.34 0.84 -9.21
CA LEU A 87 10.37 2.19 -9.77
C LEU A 87 11.73 2.84 -9.50
N LYS A 88 12.25 3.56 -10.51
CA LYS A 88 13.49 4.34 -10.38
C LYS A 88 13.14 5.79 -10.02
N PRO A 89 13.31 6.24 -8.77
CA PRO A 89 13.08 7.64 -8.43
C PRO A 89 14.14 8.54 -9.07
N SER A 90 13.74 9.75 -9.44
CA SER A 90 14.67 10.86 -9.65
C SER A 90 15.29 11.31 -8.32
N GLU A 91 16.34 12.13 -8.37
CA GLU A 91 16.91 12.69 -7.14
C GLU A 91 15.89 13.60 -6.41
N ALA A 92 14.99 14.25 -7.15
CA ALA A 92 13.90 15.04 -6.57
C ALA A 92 12.88 14.17 -5.82
N ALA A 93 12.58 12.97 -6.33
CA ALA A 93 11.59 12.05 -5.78
C ALA A 93 12.11 11.12 -4.67
N LYS A 94 13.43 11.04 -4.47
CA LYS A 94 14.10 10.05 -3.60
C LYS A 94 13.53 9.97 -2.19
N ASN A 95 13.29 11.10 -1.53
CA ASN A 95 12.75 11.11 -0.17
C ASN A 95 11.28 10.67 -0.11
N PHE A 96 10.48 11.06 -1.10
CA PHE A 96 9.10 10.61 -1.20
C PHE A 96 9.02 9.10 -1.42
N HIS A 97 9.87 8.56 -2.30
CA HIS A 97 10.00 7.14 -2.55
C HIS A 97 10.36 6.34 -1.30
N LEU A 98 11.43 6.72 -0.60
CA LEU A 98 11.89 6.02 0.60
C LEU A 98 10.86 6.08 1.73
N THR A 99 10.20 7.23 1.91
CA THR A 99 9.15 7.38 2.93
C THR A 99 7.94 6.50 2.60
N THR A 100 7.57 6.40 1.31
CA THR A 100 6.48 5.52 0.86
C THR A 100 6.80 4.04 1.11
N ILE A 101 8.03 3.61 0.86
CA ILE A 101 8.48 2.24 1.19
C ILE A 101 8.42 1.99 2.70
N ALA A 102 8.84 2.96 3.52
CA ALA A 102 8.76 2.85 4.98
C ALA A 102 7.31 2.72 5.45
N TYR A 103 6.40 3.52 4.90
CA TYR A 103 4.96 3.43 5.15
C TYR A 103 4.41 2.04 4.81
N MET A 104 4.66 1.53 3.60
CA MET A 104 4.19 0.20 3.17
C MET A 104 4.81 -0.93 4.01
N THR A 105 6.07 -0.80 4.40
CA THR A 105 6.74 -1.74 5.29
C THR A 105 6.07 -1.80 6.65
N ARG A 106 5.72 -0.64 7.21
CA ARG A 106 5.09 -0.56 8.51
C ARG A 106 3.68 -1.15 8.53
N ILE A 107 2.94 -0.99 7.42
CA ILE A 107 1.67 -1.70 7.25
C ILE A 107 1.88 -3.21 7.18
N ALA A 108 2.74 -3.69 6.29
CA ALA A 108 2.83 -5.13 6.02
C ALA A 108 3.52 -5.92 7.13
N ASP A 109 4.62 -5.38 7.67
CA ASP A 109 5.48 -6.09 8.62
C ASP A 109 5.21 -5.65 10.08
N GLY A 110 4.58 -4.49 10.29
CA GLY A 110 4.11 -4.01 11.60
C GLY A 110 2.65 -4.38 11.84
N TYR A 111 1.72 -3.57 11.32
CA TYR A 111 0.27 -3.73 11.52
C TYR A 111 -0.23 -5.13 11.12
N GLY A 112 0.13 -5.59 9.92
CA GLY A 112 -0.33 -6.87 9.39
C GLY A 112 0.09 -8.06 10.25
N THR A 113 1.32 -8.05 10.75
CA THR A 113 1.81 -9.06 11.70
C THR A 113 1.02 -9.04 13.02
N LEU A 114 0.70 -7.86 13.55
CA LEU A 114 -0.09 -7.73 14.78
C LEU A 114 -1.53 -8.21 14.58
N LEU A 115 -2.14 -7.88 13.44
CA LEU A 115 -3.50 -8.33 13.11
C LEU A 115 -3.58 -9.85 13.00
N ILE A 116 -2.61 -10.50 12.36
CA ILE A 116 -2.56 -11.97 12.29
C ILE A 116 -2.49 -12.58 13.69
N LYS A 117 -1.67 -12.01 14.59
CA LYS A 117 -1.59 -12.45 15.99
C LYS A 117 -2.91 -12.23 16.73
N TYR A 118 -3.60 -11.12 16.47
CA TYR A 118 -4.90 -10.82 17.07
C TYR A 118 -5.96 -11.87 16.73
N VAL A 119 -6.04 -12.27 15.46
CA VAL A 119 -6.95 -13.33 14.99
C VAL A 119 -6.61 -14.67 15.63
N ASP A 120 -5.32 -14.98 15.78
CA ASP A 120 -4.85 -16.25 16.35
C ASP A 120 -5.05 -16.35 17.88
N GLU A 121 -5.03 -15.21 18.59
CA GLU A 121 -5.14 -15.16 20.05
C GLU A 121 -6.59 -15.37 20.52
N GLN A 122 -6.80 -16.26 21.48
CA GLN A 122 -8.13 -16.61 22.03
C GLN A 122 -8.32 -16.12 23.48
N LYS A 123 -7.25 -15.73 24.16
CA LYS A 123 -7.31 -15.18 25.52
C LYS A 123 -7.69 -13.70 25.45
N LYS A 124 -8.89 -13.37 25.96
CA LYS A 124 -9.45 -12.01 25.99
C LYS A 124 -8.45 -10.92 26.42
N GLY A 125 -7.71 -11.14 27.51
CA GLY A 125 -6.74 -10.16 28.03
C GLY A 125 -5.55 -9.92 27.08
N ALA A 126 -5.04 -10.98 26.44
CA ALA A 126 -3.95 -10.87 25.47
C ALA A 126 -4.45 -10.22 24.17
N ARG A 127 -5.66 -10.57 23.72
CA ARG A 127 -6.31 -9.95 22.57
C ARG A 127 -6.53 -8.43 22.78
N GLN A 128 -6.93 -8.01 23.97
CA GLN A 128 -7.05 -6.59 24.32
C GLN A 128 -5.69 -5.86 24.32
N ALA A 129 -4.61 -6.53 24.73
CA ALA A 129 -3.26 -5.96 24.62
C ALA A 129 -2.87 -5.78 23.15
N LEU A 130 -3.10 -6.80 22.31
CA LEU A 130 -2.85 -6.72 20.87
C LEU A 130 -3.67 -5.62 20.19
N LEU A 131 -4.94 -5.39 20.59
CA LEU A 131 -5.73 -4.28 20.05
C LEU A 131 -5.08 -2.91 20.32
N ARG A 132 -4.52 -2.72 21.52
CA ARG A 132 -3.78 -1.49 21.85
C ARG A 132 -2.53 -1.36 21.00
N ASP A 133 -1.75 -2.43 20.88
CA ASP A 133 -0.54 -2.42 20.04
C ASP A 133 -0.87 -2.13 18.56
N ILE A 134 -1.98 -2.68 18.05
CA ILE A 134 -2.46 -2.40 16.69
C ILE A 134 -2.88 -0.94 16.54
N THR A 135 -3.57 -0.39 17.53
CA THR A 135 -4.01 1.02 17.53
C THR A 135 -2.80 1.96 17.53
N ASP A 136 -1.83 1.72 18.41
CA ASP A 136 -0.59 2.49 18.46
C ASP A 136 0.20 2.38 17.14
N GLU A 137 0.20 1.20 16.51
CA GLU A 137 0.83 1.03 15.20
C GLU A 137 0.07 1.75 14.08
N LYS A 138 -1.27 1.78 14.13
CA LYS A 138 -2.09 2.56 13.20
C LYS A 138 -1.78 4.06 13.30
N ASP A 139 -1.60 4.60 14.50
CA ASP A 139 -1.24 6.00 14.71
C ASP A 139 0.15 6.33 14.16
N LYS A 140 1.13 5.45 14.36
CA LYS A 140 2.47 5.60 13.75
C LYS A 140 2.42 5.53 12.23
N ILE A 141 1.56 4.69 11.66
CA ILE A 141 1.34 4.60 10.21
C ILE A 141 0.65 5.87 9.70
N ALA A 142 -0.30 6.44 10.43
CA ALA A 142 -0.94 7.71 10.08
C ALA A 142 0.07 8.87 10.05
N ALA A 143 0.94 8.97 11.06
CA ALA A 143 2.02 9.97 11.05
C ALA A 143 2.99 9.80 9.87
N LEU A 144 3.27 8.54 9.47
CA LEU A 144 4.04 8.28 8.25
C LEU A 144 3.29 8.66 6.97
N ALA A 145 1.96 8.47 6.93
CA ALA A 145 1.14 8.90 5.80
C ALA A 145 1.22 10.41 5.61
N ASP A 146 1.12 11.19 6.69
CA ASP A 146 1.28 12.65 6.65
C ASP A 146 2.69 13.04 6.18
N THR A 147 3.71 12.31 6.65
CA THR A 147 5.09 12.51 6.20
C THR A 147 5.25 12.20 4.71
N CYS A 148 4.62 11.13 4.19
CA CYS A 148 4.62 10.82 2.76
C CYS A 148 4.02 11.97 1.94
N LEU A 149 2.88 12.52 2.36
CA LEU A 149 2.23 13.65 1.69
C LEU A 149 3.11 14.90 1.71
N GLN A 150 3.75 15.19 2.85
CA GLN A 150 4.72 16.27 2.92
C GLN A 150 5.88 16.06 1.92
N LYS A 151 6.44 14.85 1.86
CA LYS A 151 7.54 14.54 0.93
C LYS A 151 7.10 14.54 -0.54
N GLN A 152 5.85 14.18 -0.82
CA GLN A 152 5.25 14.33 -2.14
C GLN A 152 5.21 15.79 -2.58
N VAL A 153 4.75 16.69 -1.71
CA VAL A 153 4.71 18.13 -1.99
C VAL A 153 6.12 18.70 -2.20
N GLU A 154 7.08 18.33 -1.34
CA GLU A 154 8.49 18.71 -1.50
C GLU A 154 9.06 18.25 -2.85
N PHE A 155 8.77 17.01 -3.23
CA PHE A 155 9.16 16.43 -4.51
C PHE A 155 8.57 17.22 -5.69
N LEU A 156 7.26 17.43 -5.71
CA LEU A 156 6.57 18.13 -6.80
C LEU A 156 7.10 19.56 -6.98
N ASN A 157 7.33 20.27 -5.88
CA ASN A 157 7.94 21.60 -5.90
C ASN A 157 9.36 21.58 -6.49
N ARG A 158 10.20 20.60 -6.12
CA ARG A 158 11.56 20.43 -6.68
C ARG A 158 11.52 20.08 -8.17
N ALA A 159 10.50 19.36 -8.61
CA ALA A 159 10.25 19.03 -10.02
C ALA A 159 9.65 20.19 -10.83
N GLY A 160 9.44 21.36 -10.22
CA GLY A 160 8.81 22.51 -10.87
C GLY A 160 7.30 22.34 -11.14
N ILE A 161 6.66 21.35 -10.50
CA ILE A 161 5.23 21.08 -10.61
C ILE A 161 4.52 21.87 -9.51
N LYS A 162 3.72 22.88 -9.90
CA LYS A 162 2.94 23.67 -8.95
C LYS A 162 1.83 22.82 -8.35
N VAL A 163 1.88 22.65 -7.03
CA VAL A 163 0.77 22.07 -6.26
C VAL A 163 0.07 23.24 -5.57
N ASN A 164 -1.18 23.52 -5.95
CA ASN A 164 -1.98 24.44 -5.15
C ASN A 164 -2.24 23.74 -3.81
N ALA A 165 -1.67 24.27 -2.73
CA ALA A 165 -1.94 23.76 -1.39
C ALA A 165 -3.46 23.82 -1.17
N VAL A 166 -4.09 22.67 -0.90
CA VAL A 166 -5.44 22.66 -0.36
C VAL A 166 -5.31 23.16 1.08
N GLN A 167 -5.78 24.39 1.30
CA GLN A 167 -5.92 25.00 2.63
C GLN A 167 -7.00 24.27 3.43
#